data_AF-A0A957NSM6-F1
#
_entry.id   AF-A0A957NSM6-F1
#
_cell.length_a   1.000
_cell.length_b   1.000
_cell.length_c   1.000
_cell.angle_alpha   90.00
_cell.angle_beta   90.00
_cell.angle_gamma   90.00
#
_symmetry.space_group_name_H-M   'P 1'
#
loop_
_entity.id
_entity.type
_entity.pdbx_description
1 polymer ?
#
loop_
_entity_poly.entity_id
_entity_poly.type
_entity_poly.pdbx_seq_one_letter_code
_entity_poly.pdbx_strand_id
1 'polypeptide(L)'
;MNLKLKRLVRTTSSEQYALFDLDQLDQQRQPMTIGKLDMHFTGEGVYGTVLFWDDASRRLQPEQRRKFIHALLDELSQPMGVP
;
A
#
# COMPACT_ATOMS: atom_id res chain seq x y z
N MET A 1 -9.48 1.95 9.55
CA MET A 1 -8.21 2.00 8.81
C MET A 1 -8.53 2.58 7.45
N ASN A 2 -8.27 3.87 7.34
CA ASN A 2 -8.49 4.66 6.15
C ASN A 2 -7.20 4.64 5.31
N LEU A 3 -7.08 3.60 4.48
CA LEU A 3 -5.89 3.36 3.68
C LEU A 3 -5.88 4.27 2.45
N LYS A 4 -4.76 4.97 2.23
CA LYS A 4 -4.55 5.75 1.02
C LYS A 4 -3.29 5.27 0.31
N LEU A 5 -3.43 4.91 -0.96
CA LEU A 5 -2.32 4.63 -1.85
C LEU A 5 -1.94 5.90 -2.60
N LYS A 6 -0.65 6.22 -2.63
CA LYS A 6 -0.11 7.25 -3.51
C LYS A 6 0.88 6.60 -4.46
N ARG A 7 0.57 6.61 -5.75
CA ARG A 7 1.51 6.16 -6.79
C ARG A 7 2.72 7.09 -6.82
N LEU A 8 3.92 6.51 -6.71
CA LEU A 8 5.20 7.22 -6.79
C LEU A 8 5.85 7.07 -8.16
N VAL A 9 5.83 5.85 -8.71
CA VAL A 9 6.47 5.51 -9.99
C VAL A 9 5.51 4.67 -10.82
N ARG A 10 5.51 4.90 -12.13
CA ARG A 10 4.83 4.06 -13.12
C ARG A 10 5.69 3.95 -14.37
N THR A 11 6.04 2.73 -14.72
CA THR A 11 6.67 2.39 -15.99
C THR A 11 5.81 1.36 -16.71
N THR A 12 6.23 0.96 -17.90
CA THR A 12 5.59 -0.12 -18.66
C THR A 12 5.71 -1.48 -17.98
N SER A 13 6.65 -1.65 -17.04
CA SER A 13 6.98 -2.92 -16.40
C SER A 13 6.92 -2.89 -14.89
N SER A 14 6.71 -1.73 -14.25
CA SER A 14 6.72 -1.63 -12.79
C SER A 14 5.90 -0.45 -12.27
N GLU A 15 5.36 -0.61 -11.07
CA GLU A 15 4.67 0.43 -10.32
C GLU A 15 5.17 0.47 -8.87
N GLN A 16 5.22 1.66 -8.29
CA GLN A 16 5.53 1.82 -6.87
C GLN A 16 4.47 2.70 -6.21
N TYR A 17 4.04 2.28 -5.03
CA TYR A 17 3.02 2.97 -4.24
C TYR A 17 3.54 3.21 -2.82
N ALA A 18 3.43 4.44 -2.35
CA ALA A 18 3.51 4.73 -0.92
C ALA A 18 2.15 4.44 -0.28
N LEU A 19 2.19 3.79 0.88
CA LEU A 19 1.03 3.37 1.65
C LEU A 19 0.90 4.29 2.87
N PHE A 20 -0.27 4.88 3.04
CA PHE A 20 -0.57 5.79 4.16
C PHE A 20 -1.79 5.28 4.94
N ASP A 21 -1.69 5.31 6.26
CA ASP A 21 -2.86 5.18 7.12
C ASP A 21 -3.29 6.57 7.55
N LEU A 22 -4.43 7.03 7.03
CA LEU A 22 -4.94 8.37 7.36
C LEU A 22 -5.49 8.46 8.79
N ASP A 23 -5.76 7.33 9.44
CA ASP A 23 -6.20 7.31 10.83
C ASP A 23 -5.01 7.46 11.80
N GLN A 24 -3.77 7.19 11.37
CA GLN A 24 -2.56 7.34 12.17
C GLN A 24 -1.77 8.57 11.76
N LEU A 25 -1.75 9.56 12.65
CA LEU A 25 -1.00 10.79 12.45
C LEU A 25 0.35 10.73 13.16
N ASP A 26 1.37 11.30 12.53
CA ASP A 26 2.66 11.56 13.18
C ASP A 26 2.61 12.77 14.13
N GLN A 27 3.76 13.12 14.72
CA GLN A 27 3.89 14.26 15.64
C GLN A 27 3.53 15.61 15.00
N GLN A 28 3.58 15.71 13.66
CA GLN A 28 3.27 16.90 12.88
C GLN A 28 1.83 16.87 12.33
N ARG A 29 1.01 15.91 12.80
CA ARG A 29 -0.37 15.66 12.35
C ARG A 29 -0.46 15.30 10.87
N GLN A 30 0.60 14.77 10.27
CA GLN A 30 0.57 14.23 8.92
C GLN A 30 0.25 12.74 8.95
N PRO A 31 -0.46 12.20 7.94
CA PRO A 31 -0.67 10.77 7.81
C PRO A 31 0.66 10.03 7.77
N MET A 32 0.82 9.06 8.66
CA MET A 32 2.05 8.28 8.73
C MET A 32 2.17 7.38 7.51
N THR A 33 3.36 7.37 6.90
CA THR A 33 3.68 6.36 5.87
C THR A 33 3.87 5.03 6.56
N ILE A 34 3.00 4.07 6.26
CA ILE A 34 3.04 2.73 6.86
C ILE A 34 3.94 1.78 6.07
N GLY A 35 4.17 2.07 4.79
CA GLY A 35 4.89 1.17 3.91
C GLY A 35 5.04 1.63 2.48
N LYS A 36 5.58 0.72 1.67
CA LYS A 36 5.64 0.82 0.22
C LYS A 36 5.24 -0.51 -0.41
N LEU A 37 4.57 -0.44 -1.55
CA LEU A 37 4.31 -1.56 -2.42
C LEU A 37 5.09 -1.35 -3.73
N ASP A 38 5.92 -2.31 -4.08
CA ASP A 38 6.57 -2.40 -5.38
C ASP A 38 5.91 -3.50 -6.20
N MET A 39 5.48 -3.18 -7.41
CA MET A 39 4.86 -4.12 -8.35
C MET A 39 5.71 -4.21 -9.60
N HIS A 40 5.87 -5.42 -10.12
CA HIS A 40 6.57 -5.73 -11.34
C HIS A 40 5.68 -6.57 -12.25
N PHE A 41 5.45 -6.06 -13.45
CA PHE A 41 4.66 -6.73 -14.48
C PHE A 41 5.61 -7.45 -15.43
N THR A 42 5.50 -8.76 -15.52
CA THR A 42 6.27 -9.60 -16.46
C THR A 42 5.32 -10.35 -17.39
N GLY A 43 5.86 -10.98 -18.43
CA GLY A 43 5.05 -11.82 -19.33
C GLY A 43 4.50 -13.09 -18.65
N GLU A 44 5.05 -13.48 -17.50
CA GLU A 44 4.66 -14.67 -16.75
C GLU A 44 3.66 -14.36 -15.63
N GLY A 45 3.58 -13.10 -15.21
CA GLY A 45 2.66 -12.68 -14.16
C GLY A 45 2.98 -11.33 -13.54
N VAL A 46 2.28 -11.03 -12.44
CA VAL A 46 2.47 -9.82 -11.66
C VAL A 46 3.07 -10.20 -10.31
N TYR A 47 4.21 -9.59 -9.99
CA TYR A 47 4.92 -9.82 -8.73
C TYR A 47 4.85 -8.55 -7.88
N GLY A 48 4.42 -8.70 -6.63
CA GLY A 48 4.29 -7.58 -5.70
C GLY A 48 5.11 -7.82 -4.43
N THR A 49 5.86 -6.81 -3.99
CA THR A 49 6.54 -6.80 -2.70
C THR A 49 5.95 -5.70 -1.83
N VAL A 50 5.38 -6.08 -0.68
CA VAL A 50 4.90 -5.13 0.34
C VAL A 50 5.95 -4.99 1.44
N LEU A 51 6.41 -3.77 1.65
CA LEU A 51 7.37 -3.40 2.68
C LEU A 51 6.67 -2.56 3.74
N PHE A 52 6.78 -2.96 5.01
CA PHE A 52 6.23 -2.22 6.16
C PHE A 52 7.36 -1.60 6.98
N TRP A 53 7.16 -0.36 7.42
CA TRP A 53 8.16 0.34 8.21
C TRP A 53 8.08 -0.20 9.64
N ASP A 54 9.22 -0.29 10.33
CA ASP A 54 9.29 -0.94 11.66
C ASP A 54 8.27 -0.32 12.65
N ASP A 55 8.27 1.01 12.75
CA ASP A 55 7.39 1.78 13.63
C ASP A 55 5.89 1.55 13.33
N ALA A 56 5.54 1.40 12.06
CA ALA A 56 4.17 1.09 11.64
C ALA A 56 3.82 -0.37 11.91
N SER A 57 4.74 -1.28 11.63
CA SER A 57 4.53 -2.73 11.76
C SER A 57 4.30 -3.18 13.20
N ARG A 58 4.95 -2.52 14.17
CA ARG A 58 4.82 -2.79 15.61
C ARG A 58 3.48 -2.34 16.18
N ARG A 59 2.86 -1.33 15.57
CA ARG A 59 1.56 -0.78 16.00
C ARG A 59 0.38 -1.54 15.42
N LEU A 60 0.59 -2.28 14.32
CA LEU A 60 -0.44 -3.07 13.67
C LEU A 60 -0.71 -4.37 14.42
N GLN A 61 -1.85 -4.42 15.11
CA GLN A 61 -2.35 -5.67 15.68
C GLN A 61 -2.64 -6.69 14.56
N PRO A 62 -2.59 -8.01 14.85
CA PRO A 62 -2.77 -9.05 13.83
C PRO A 62 -4.03 -8.89 12.98
N GLU A 63 -5.16 -8.51 13.59
CA GLU A 63 -6.40 -8.25 12.85
C GLU A 63 -6.31 -7.04 11.93
N GLN A 64 -5.65 -5.97 12.35
CA GLN A 64 -5.47 -4.76 11.55
C GLN A 64 -4.57 -5.05 10.35
N ARG A 65 -3.51 -5.84 10.55
CA ARG A 65 -2.64 -6.31 9.45
C ARG A 65 -3.41 -7.13 8.43
N ARG A 66 -4.28 -8.05 8.87
CA ARG A 66 -5.14 -8.82 7.96
C ARG A 66 -6.08 -7.91 7.17
N LYS A 67 -6.80 -7.01 7.85
CA LYS A 67 -7.68 -6.03 7.19
C LYS A 67 -6.92 -5.16 6.20
N PHE A 68 -5.68 -4.78 6.53
CA PHE A 68 -4.80 -4.03 5.64
C PHE A 68 -4.48 -4.80 4.36
N ILE A 69 -4.03 -6.05 4.47
CA ILE A 69 -3.68 -6.84 3.29
C ILE A 69 -4.90 -7.04 2.39
N HIS A 70 -6.07 -7.34 2.96
CA HIS A 70 -7.29 -7.45 2.16
C HIS A 70 -7.68 -6.15 1.47
N ALA A 71 -7.69 -5.02 2.19
CA ALA A 71 -8.00 -3.72 1.59
C ALA A 71 -7.01 -3.33 0.47
N LEU A 72 -5.72 -3.66 0.65
CA LEU A 72 -4.69 -3.44 -0.37
C LEU A 72 -4.94 -4.29 -1.62
N LEU A 73 -5.22 -5.58 -1.44
CA LEU A 73 -5.50 -6.49 -2.55
C LEU A 73 -6.78 -6.09 -3.28
N ASP A 74 -7.83 -5.71 -2.55
CA ASP A 74 -9.08 -5.22 -3.12
C ASP A 74 -8.80 -4.00 -4.01
N GLU A 75 -8.10 -2.98 -3.50
CA GLU A 75 -7.75 -1.77 -4.26
C GLU A 75 -6.93 -2.08 -5.52
N LEU A 76 -5.94 -2.97 -5.43
CA LEU A 76 -5.10 -3.36 -6.58
C LEU A 76 -5.87 -4.18 -7.62
N SER A 77 -6.87 -4.94 -7.18
CA SER A 77 -7.70 -5.79 -8.04
C SER A 77 -8.85 -5.03 -8.70
N GLN A 78 -9.19 -3.83 -8.20
CA GLN A 78 -10.22 -3.03 -8.81
C GLN A 78 -9.79 -2.62 -10.23
N PRO A 79 -10.69 -2.75 -11.21
CA PRO A 79 -10.44 -2.19 -12.53
C PRO A 79 -10.20 -0.69 -12.34
N MET A 80 -9.05 -0.20 -12.82
CA MET A 80 -8.84 1.24 -12.89
C MET A 80 -9.95 1.78 -13.78
N GLY A 81 -10.91 2.50 -13.17
CA GLY A 81 -12.07 3.03 -13.85
C GLY A 81 -11.63 3.78 -15.10
N VAL A 82 -11.84 3.14 -16.25
CA VAL A 82 -11.91 3.84 -17.53
C VAL A 82 -13.36 4.33 -17.60
N PRO A 83 -13.62 5.65 -17.74
CA PRO A 83 -14.96 6.09 -18.08
C PRO A 83 -15.42 5.48 -19.40
#